data_AF-A0A8J2YDF8-F1
#
_entry.id   AF-A0A8J2YDF8-F1
#
_cell.length_a   1.000
_cell.length_b   1.000
_cell.length_c   1.000
_cell.angle_alpha   90.00
_cell.angle_beta   90.00
_cell.angle_gamma   90.00
#
_symmetry.space_group_name_H-M   'P 1'
#
loop_
_entity.id
_entity.type
_entity.pdbx_description
1 polymer ?
#
loop_
_entity_poly.entity_id
_entity_poly.type
_entity_poly.pdbx_seq_one_letter_code
_entity_poly.pdbx_strand_id
1 'polypeptide(L)'
;MSCFFLLQGFKVPKSISSFVIPLGTTINMDGTAIMQGVAAVFIAQLYGIDLSVAEQLTATLAFIGTAAVPSAGIVIGIILGVGRCWI
;
A
#
# COMPACT_ATOMS: atom_id res chain seq x y z
N MET A 1 -6.21 -6.81 11.96
CA MET A 1 -7.31 -7.35 12.80
C MET A 1 -8.59 -6.49 12.75
N SER A 2 -8.50 -5.16 12.65
CA SER A 2 -9.67 -4.27 12.77
C SER A 2 -10.64 -4.30 11.56
N CYS A 3 -10.15 -4.40 10.32
CA CYS A 3 -11.01 -4.38 9.12
C CYS A 3 -11.95 -5.60 9.03
N PHE A 4 -11.49 -6.78 9.48
CA PHE A 4 -12.31 -7.99 9.53
C PHE A 4 -13.44 -7.90 10.56
N PHE A 5 -13.26 -7.10 11.62
CA PHE A 5 -14.28 -6.86 12.64
C PHE A 5 -15.36 -5.89 12.13
N LEU A 6 -14.98 -4.90 11.32
CA LEU A 6 -15.92 -3.98 10.67
C LEU A 6 -16.85 -4.71 9.70
N LEU A 7 -16.34 -5.64 8.89
CA LEU A 7 -17.18 -6.41 7.95
C LEU A 7 -18.18 -7.37 8.63
N GLN A 8 -17.91 -7.80 9.88
CA GLN A 8 -18.90 -8.55 10.66
C GLN A 8 -20.10 -7.67 11.06
N GLY A 9 -19.90 -6.37 11.27
CA GLY A 9 -20.99 -5.40 11.44
C GLY A 9 -21.86 -5.25 10.18
N PHE A 10 -21.26 -5.41 9.00
CA PHE A 10 -21.95 -5.39 7.70
C PHE A 10 -22.49 -6.77 7.27
N LYS A 11 -22.45 -7.79 8.15
CA LYS A 11 -22.92 -9.17 7.87
C LYS A 11 -22.33 -9.80 6.60
N VAL A 12 -21.11 -9.41 6.23
CA VAL A 12 -20.44 -10.00 5.06
C VAL A 12 -19.93 -11.41 5.42
N PRO A 13 -20.14 -12.43 4.57
CA PRO A 13 -19.66 -13.78 4.82
C PRO A 13 -18.14 -13.83 5.05
N LYS A 14 -17.69 -14.59 6.06
CA LYS A 14 -16.26 -14.78 6.34
C LYS A 14 -15.51 -15.40 5.16
N SER A 15 -16.14 -16.30 4.41
CA SER A 15 -15.53 -16.99 3.26
C SER A 15 -15.12 -16.03 2.14
N ILE A 16 -15.88 -14.95 1.95
CA ILE A 16 -15.62 -13.94 0.92
C ILE A 16 -14.62 -12.92 1.45
N SER A 17 -14.86 -12.41 2.66
CA SER A 17 -14.00 -11.38 3.27
C SER A 17 -12.59 -11.87 3.58
N SER A 18 -12.38 -13.15 3.91
CA SER A 18 -11.05 -13.70 4.16
C SER A 18 -10.17 -13.78 2.92
N PHE A 19 -10.76 -13.78 1.73
CA PHE A 19 -10.03 -13.79 0.46
C PHE A 19 -9.90 -12.39 -0.12
N VAL A 20 -10.98 -11.61 -0.09
CA VAL A 20 -11.04 -10.27 -0.68
C VAL A 20 -10.29 -9.23 0.17
N ILE A 21 -10.27 -9.33 1.51
CA ILE A 21 -9.50 -8.38 2.32
C ILE A 21 -8.00 -8.44 2.01
N PRO A 22 -7.33 -9.61 2.09
CA PRO A 22 -5.90 -9.69 1.79
C PRO A 22 -5.56 -9.26 0.36
N LEU A 23 -6.38 -9.65 -0.62
CA LEU A 23 -6.20 -9.26 -2.02
C LEU A 23 -6.46 -7.76 -2.26
N GLY A 24 -7.51 -7.22 -1.65
CA GLY A 24 -7.86 -5.81 -1.75
C GLY A 24 -6.78 -4.93 -1.14
N THR A 25 -6.20 -5.35 -0.01
CA THR A 25 -5.10 -4.60 0.62
C THR A 25 -3.81 -4.61 -0.23
N THR A 26 -3.53 -5.65 -1.01
CA THR A 26 -2.39 -5.65 -1.94
C THR A 26 -2.59 -4.79 -3.17
N ILE A 27 -3.81 -4.75 -3.69
CA ILE A 27 -4.10 -4.00 -4.91
C ILE A 27 -4.27 -2.51 -4.57
N ASN A 28 -4.82 -2.19 -3.40
CA ASN A 28 -5.14 -0.83 -2.97
C ASN A 28 -4.02 -0.23 -2.09
N MET A 29 -2.80 -0.18 -2.62
CA MET A 29 -1.65 0.45 -1.95
C MET A 29 -1.47 1.95 -2.30
N ASP A 30 -2.56 2.66 -2.59
CA ASP A 30 -2.53 4.08 -2.98
C ASP A 30 -1.88 4.99 -1.93
N GLY A 31 -2.13 4.73 -0.64
CA GLY A 31 -1.55 5.50 0.46
C GLY A 31 -0.03 5.40 0.52
N THR A 32 0.52 4.19 0.34
CA THR A 32 1.97 3.94 0.35
C THR A 32 2.63 4.53 -0.90
N ALA A 33 1.97 4.40 -2.06
CA ALA A 33 2.47 4.95 -3.32
C ALA A 33 2.62 6.48 -3.25
N ILE A 34 1.62 7.19 -2.69
CA ILE A 34 1.69 8.64 -2.50
C ILE A 34 2.76 9.01 -1.47
N MET A 35 2.88 8.29 -0.35
CA MET A 35 3.93 8.56 0.65
C MET A 35 5.33 8.43 0.05
N GLN A 36 5.59 7.39 -0.75
CA GLN A 36 6.88 7.20 -1.42
C GLN A 36 7.12 8.23 -2.53
N GLY A 37 6.08 8.57 -3.30
CA GLY A 37 6.16 9.63 -4.32
C GLY A 37 6.51 10.98 -3.71
N VAL A 38 5.84 11.37 -2.62
CA VAL A 38 6.12 12.63 -1.91
C VAL A 38 7.51 12.61 -1.27
N ALA A 39 7.94 11.49 -0.68
CA ALA A 39 9.28 11.36 -0.13
C ALA A 39 10.38 11.49 -1.20
N ALA A 40 10.16 10.94 -2.40
CA ALA A 40 11.10 11.08 -3.51
C ALA A 40 11.21 12.54 -3.99
N VAL A 41 10.08 13.25 -4.12
CA VAL A 41 10.07 14.69 -4.46
C VAL A 41 10.77 15.51 -3.37
N PHE A 42 10.51 15.21 -2.09
CA PHE A 42 11.15 15.87 -0.97
C PHE A 42 12.67 15.68 -0.96
N ILE A 43 13.15 14.46 -1.22
CA ILE A 43 14.59 14.18 -1.33
C ILE A 43 15.21 14.96 -2.50
N ALA A 44 14.57 14.97 -3.66
CA ALA A 44 15.09 15.68 -4.82
C ALA A 44 15.19 17.20 -4.60
N GLN A 45 14.21 17.78 -3.90
CA GLN A 45 14.25 19.19 -3.48
C GLN A 45 15.40 19.46 -2.49
N LEU A 46 15.71 18.53 -1.58
CA LEU A 46 16.85 18.65 -0.65
C LEU A 46 18.21 18.64 -1.37
N TYR A 47 18.34 17.90 -2.47
CA TYR A 47 19.55 17.84 -3.28
C TYR A 47 19.63 18.91 -4.38
N GLY A 48 18.66 19.82 -4.47
CA GLY A 48 18.63 20.88 -5.47
C GLY A 48 18.37 20.39 -6.90
N ILE A 49 17.71 19.24 -7.04
CA ILE A 49 17.27 18.71 -8.35
C ILE A 49 15.88 19.28 -8.63
N ASP A 50 15.79 20.17 -9.61
CA ASP A 50 14.50 20.68 -10.09
C ASP A 50 13.75 19.59 -10.87
N LEU A 51 12.70 19.03 -10.27
CA LEU A 51 11.76 18.15 -10.99
C LEU A 51 10.65 18.96 -11.64
N SER A 52 10.49 18.74 -12.95
CA SER A 52 9.31 19.14 -13.71
C SER A 52 8.05 18.42 -13.18
N VAL A 53 6.89 19.06 -13.34
CA VAL A 53 5.57 18.48 -12.99
C VAL A 53 5.36 17.12 -13.69
N ALA A 54 5.88 16.96 -14.91
CA ALA A 54 5.82 15.69 -15.63
C ALA A 54 6.62 14.58 -14.94
N GLU A 55 7.77 14.92 -14.36
CA GLU A 55 8.66 13.98 -13.66
C GLU A 55 8.11 13.58 -12.28
N GLN A 56 7.44 14.51 -11.60
CA GLN A 56 6.72 14.20 -10.36
C GLN A 56 5.56 13.23 -10.60
N LEU A 57 4.86 13.38 -11.73
CA LEU A 57 3.76 12.50 -12.12
C LEU A 57 4.27 11.11 -12.49
N THR A 58 5.33 11.00 -13.30
CA THR A 58 5.94 9.70 -13.64
C THR A 58 6.56 9.02 -12.44
N ALA A 59 7.18 9.76 -11.51
CA ALA A 59 7.68 9.20 -10.25
C ALA A 59 6.53 8.57 -9.45
N THR A 60 5.42 9.27 -9.30
CA THR A 60 4.24 8.76 -8.57
C THR A 60 3.63 7.54 -9.27
N LEU A 61 3.51 7.56 -10.60
CA LEU A 61 3.04 6.43 -11.42
C LEU A 61 3.96 5.21 -11.33
N ALA A 62 5.28 5.42 -11.28
CA ALA A 62 6.24 4.34 -11.10
C ALA A 62 6.07 3.65 -9.74
N PHE A 63 5.71 4.41 -8.68
CA PHE A 63 5.39 3.84 -7.38
C PHE A 63 4.05 3.09 -7.35
N ILE A 64 3.03 3.58 -8.05
CA ILE A 64 1.78 2.80 -8.24
C ILE A 64 2.07 1.45 -8.92
N GLY A 65 3.02 1.42 -9.86
CA GLY A 65 3.45 0.17 -10.51
C GLY A 65 4.18 -0.82 -9.58
N THR A 66 4.83 -0.34 -8.51
CA THR A 66 5.51 -1.18 -7.51
C THR A 66 4.63 -1.53 -6.31
N ALA A 67 3.57 -0.76 -6.07
CA ALA A 67 2.53 -1.05 -5.08
C ALA A 67 1.79 -2.37 -5.33
N ALA A 68 1.74 -2.85 -6.58
CA ALA A 68 1.20 -4.17 -6.93
C ALA A 68 2.03 -5.35 -6.41
N VAL A 69 3.28 -5.12 -5.97
CA VAL A 69 4.09 -6.15 -5.34
C VAL A 69 3.63 -6.28 -3.89
N PRO A 70 3.12 -7.46 -3.46
CA PRO A 70 2.76 -7.68 -2.06
C PRO A 70 4.01 -7.48 -1.22
N SER A 71 4.11 -6.31 -0.59
CA SER A 71 5.32 -5.91 0.14
C SER A 71 5.53 -6.80 1.36
N ALA A 72 6.63 -6.55 2.06
CA ALA A 72 7.06 -7.24 3.28
C ALA A 72 5.93 -7.58 4.26
N GLY A 73 4.82 -6.83 4.32
CA GLY A 73 3.68 -7.11 5.20
C GLY A 73 3.01 -8.50 5.03
N ILE A 74 2.83 -9.01 3.80
CA ILE A 74 2.25 -10.35 3.59
C ILE A 74 3.31 -11.43 3.74
N VAL A 75 4.50 -11.22 3.21
CA VAL A 75 5.61 -12.17 3.31
C VAL A 75 6.00 -12.38 4.77
N ILE A 76 6.14 -11.29 5.54
CA ILE A 76 6.42 -11.34 6.98
C ILE A 76 5.21 -11.89 7.76
N GLY A 77 3.98 -11.62 7.31
CA GLY A 77 2.75 -12.13 7.92
C GLY A 77 2.59 -13.65 7.77
N ILE A 78 2.98 -14.20 6.62
CA ILE A 78 3.04 -15.65 6.37
C ILE A 78 4.17 -16.29 7.17
N ILE A 79 5.35 -15.66 7.24
CA ILE A 79 6.53 -16.20 7.93
C ILE A 79 6.39 -16.14 9.46
N LEU A 80 5.84 -15.07 10.02
CA LEU A 80 5.76 -14.85 11.46
C LEU A 80 4.39 -15.16 12.07
N GLY A 81 3.37 -15.48 11.28
CA GLY A 81 2.02 -15.80 11.77
C GLY A 81 1.32 -14.64 12.50
N VAL A 82 1.84 -13.40 12.43
CA VAL A 82 1.33 -12.24 13.15
C VAL A 82 1.22 -11.04 12.20
N GLY A 83 0.03 -10.85 11.64
CA GLY A 83 -0.34 -9.70 10.82
C GLY A 83 -0.57 -8.46 11.66
N ARG A 84 0.50 -7.76 12.02
CA ARG A 84 0.43 -6.46 12.68
C ARG A 84 0.68 -5.34 11.67
N CYS A 85 -0.43 -4.79 11.19
CA CYS A 85 -0.63 -3.35 10.98
C CYS A 85 0.43 -2.63 10.13
N TRP A 86 0.68 -3.10 8.91
CA TRP A 86 1.41 -2.36 7.88
C TRP A 86 0.61 -2.16 6.60
N ILE A 87 -0.70 -2.41 6.65
CA ILE A 87 -1.67 -2.11 5.59
C ILE A 87 -2.96 -1.66 6.24
#